data_AF-A0A528D729-F1
#
_entry.id   AF-A0A528D729-F1
#
_cell.length_a   1.000
_cell.length_b   1.000
_cell.length_c   1.000
_cell.angle_alpha   90.00
_cell.angle_beta   90.00
_cell.angle_gamma   90.00
#
_symmetry.space_group_name_H-M   'P 1'
#
loop_
_entity.id
_entity.type
_entity.pdbx_description
1 polymer ?
#
loop_
_entity_poly.entity_id
_entity_poly.type
_entity_poly.pdbx_seq_one_letter_code
_entity_poly.pdbx_strand_id
1 'polypeptide(L)' 'VLYENNGGSAPRVLKADIVGMMNSMMTGTVEVGTAKKAAFNWPSAGKTGTSQNSRDAWFVGYTANLTTGVWFGNDDGS' A
#
# COMPACT_ATOMS: atom_id res chain seq x y z
N VAL A 1 31.20 10.21 -13.64
CA VAL A 1 29.82 10.26 -13.11
C VAL A 1 29.90 10.54 -11.61
N LEU A 2 29.15 11.52 -11.08
CA LEU A 2 29.19 11.86 -9.64
C LEU A 2 28.26 10.98 -8.79
N TYR A 3 27.22 10.42 -9.41
CA TYR A 3 26.36 9.42 -8.80
C TYR A 3 25.65 8.63 -9.90
N GLU A 4 25.54 7.32 -9.72
CA GLU A 4 24.76 6.42 -10.57
C GLU A 4 23.98 5.45 -9.67
N ASN A 5 22.68 5.34 -9.89
CA ASN A 5 21.86 4.34 -9.21
C ASN A 5 21.86 3.06 -10.04
N ASN A 6 22.66 2.07 -9.62
CA ASN A 6 22.76 0.78 -10.30
C ASN A 6 21.55 -0.14 -10.07
N GLY A 7 20.48 0.33 -9.41
CA GLY A 7 19.21 -0.37 -9.31
C GLY A 7 19.35 -1.80 -8.79
N GLY A 8 20.15 -1.98 -7.73
CA GLY A 8 20.54 -3.31 -7.24
C GLY A 8 19.37 -4.29 -7.12
N SER A 9 19.64 -5.57 -7.34
CA SER A 9 18.61 -6.61 -7.21
C SER A 9 18.15 -6.71 -5.76
N ALA A 10 16.91 -6.32 -5.50
CA ALA A 10 16.32 -6.47 -4.18
C ALA A 10 16.22 -7.97 -3.82
N PRO A 11 16.66 -8.38 -2.62
CA PRO A 11 16.56 -9.78 -2.22
C PRO A 11 15.10 -10.21 -2.11
N ARG A 12 14.81 -11.46 -2.47
CA ARG A 12 13.48 -12.04 -2.26
C ARG A 12 13.22 -12.21 -0.76
N VAL A 13 12.20 -11.50 -0.25
CA VAL A 13 11.83 -11.55 1.18
C VAL A 13 10.65 -12.48 1.48
N LEU A 14 9.83 -12.83 0.48
CA LEU A 14 8.66 -13.69 0.63
C LEU A 14 8.60 -14.77 -0.46
N LYS A 15 8.00 -15.91 -0.12
CA LYS A 15 7.65 -16.94 -1.11
C LYS A 15 6.45 -16.50 -1.94
N ALA A 16 6.35 -17.01 -3.18
CA ALA A 16 5.36 -16.55 -4.15
C ALA A 16 3.91 -16.91 -3.74
N ASP A 17 3.72 -18.05 -3.07
CA ASP A 17 2.44 -18.48 -2.49
C ASP A 17 1.93 -17.50 -1.42
N ILE A 18 2.82 -17.04 -0.53
CA ILE A 18 2.49 -16.02 0.48
C ILE A 18 2.09 -14.69 -0.17
N VAL A 19 2.80 -14.28 -1.23
CA VAL A 19 2.47 -13.06 -1.98
C VAL A 19 1.09 -13.19 -2.65
N GLY A 20 0.78 -14.36 -3.23
CA GLY A 20 -0.54 -14.62 -3.84
C GLY A 20 -1.67 -14.52 -2.82
N MET A 21 -1.51 -15.13 -1.65
CA MET A 21 -2.49 -15.02 -0.55
C MET A 21 -2.63 -13.57 -0.06
N MET A 22 -1.51 -12.85 0.09
CA MET A 22 -1.54 -11.44 0.50
C MET A 22 -2.27 -10.56 -0.51
N ASN A 23 -2.03 -10.76 -1.81
CA ASN A 23 -2.74 -10.03 -2.86
C ASN A 23 -4.24 -10.28 -2.81
N SER A 24 -4.67 -11.54 -2.58
CA SER A 24 -6.10 -11.85 -2.43
C SER A 24 -6.70 -11.12 -1.24
N MET A 25 -6.04 -11.15 -0.07
CA MET A 25 -6.53 -10.44 1.13
C MET A 25 -6.59 -8.93 0.93
N MET A 26 -5.55 -8.33 0.33
CA MET A 26 -5.47 -6.88 0.11
C MET A 26 -6.40 -6.38 -1.01
N THR A 27 -6.75 -7.23 -1.98
CA THR A 27 -7.81 -6.93 -2.96
C THR A 27 -9.16 -6.90 -2.27
N GLY A 28 -9.43 -7.87 -1.37
CA GLY A 28 -10.67 -7.91 -0.60
C GLY A 28 -10.92 -6.66 0.24
N THR A 29 -9.88 -5.97 0.72
CA THR A 29 -10.06 -4.70 1.45
C THR A 29 -10.64 -3.59 0.57
N VAL A 30 -10.33 -3.60 -0.73
CA VAL A 30 -10.79 -2.63 -1.74
C VAL A 30 -12.16 -3.03 -2.28
N GLU A 31 -12.45 -4.33 -2.41
CA GLU A 31 -13.74 -4.79 -2.91
C GLU A 31 -14.86 -4.67 -1.88
N VAL A 32 -14.60 -5.11 -0.65
CA VAL A 32 -15.63 -5.25 0.40
C VAL A 32 -15.22 -4.70 1.76
N GLY A 33 -13.97 -4.30 1.94
CA GLY A 33 -13.43 -3.89 3.23
C GLY A 33 -13.30 -2.38 3.43
N THR A 34 -12.34 -2.00 4.28
CA THR A 34 -12.13 -0.62 4.72
C THR A 34 -11.60 0.30 3.63
N ALA A 35 -10.97 -0.25 2.59
CA ALA A 35 -10.40 0.50 1.48
C ALA A 35 -11.39 0.68 0.31
N LYS A 36 -12.68 0.37 0.48
CA LYS A 36 -13.68 0.40 -0.61
C LYS A 36 -13.71 1.68 -1.44
N LYS A 37 -13.46 2.83 -0.81
CA LYS A 37 -13.42 4.13 -1.49
C LYS A 37 -12.19 4.35 -2.38
N ALA A 38 -11.19 3.48 -2.29
CA ALA A 38 -10.00 3.51 -3.15
C ALA A 38 -10.19 2.69 -4.44
N ALA A 39 -11.33 2.02 -4.62
CA ALA A 39 -11.62 1.26 -5.83
C ALA A 39 -11.72 2.18 -7.06
N PHE A 40 -11.06 1.78 -8.14
CA PHE A 40 -11.14 2.42 -9.44
C PHE A 40 -11.10 1.36 -10.54
N ASN A 41 -11.17 1.75 -11.82
CA ASN A 41 -11.39 0.82 -12.93
C ASN A 41 -10.23 -0.15 -13.23
N TRP A 42 -9.20 -0.24 -12.38
CA TRP A 42 -8.07 -1.17 -12.54
C TRP A 42 -7.94 -2.13 -11.36
N PRO A 43 -7.39 -3.35 -11.58
CA PRO A 43 -7.02 -4.25 -10.51
C PRO A 43 -6.08 -3.57 -9.52
N SER A 44 -6.53 -3.47 -8.28
CA SER A 44 -5.84 -2.77 -7.21
C SER A 44 -6.07 -3.46 -5.88
N ALA A 45 -5.09 -3.31 -5.00
CA ALA A 45 -5.11 -3.85 -3.66
C ALA A 45 -4.53 -2.80 -2.71
N GLY A 46 -4.91 -2.83 -1.44
CA GLY A 46 -4.36 -1.87 -0.49
C GLY A 46 -4.80 -2.09 0.93
N LYS A 47 -4.42 -1.17 1.80
CA LYS A 47 -4.78 -1.21 3.21
C LYS A 47 -4.91 0.19 3.78
N THR A 48 -5.95 0.38 4.59
CA THR A 48 -6.11 1.57 5.43
C THR A 48 -5.39 1.39 6.76
N GLY A 49 -4.83 2.47 7.29
CA GLY A 49 -4.35 2.60 8.65
C GLY A 49 -4.95 3.85 9.29
N THR A 50 -5.27 3.78 10.58
CA THR A 50 -5.78 4.93 11.34
C THR A 50 -5.21 4.83 12.74
N SER A 51 -4.59 5.90 13.24
CA SER A 51 -4.13 5.95 14.62
C SER A 51 -5.29 6.30 15.56
N GLN A 52 -5.06 6.18 16.87
CA GLN A 52 -6.07 6.53 17.87
C GLN A 52 -6.44 8.02 17.75
N ASN A 53 -7.70 8.33 18.07
CA ASN A 53 -8.26 9.68 17.98
C ASN A 53 -8.20 10.31 16.58
N SER A 54 -8.00 9.50 15.53
CA SER A 54 -7.94 9.95 14.13
C SER A 54 -6.82 10.96 13.82
N ARG A 55 -5.75 10.96 14.63
CA ARG A 55 -4.58 11.84 14.43
C ARG A 55 -3.92 11.60 13.08
N ASP A 56 -3.82 10.34 12.69
CA ASP A 56 -3.23 9.92 11.43
C ASP A 56 -4.16 9.00 10.68
N ALA A 57 -4.27 9.25 9.38
CA ALA A 57 -4.83 8.35 8.41
C ALA A 57 -3.77 8.01 7.36
N TRP A 58 -3.68 6.74 7.01
CA TRP A 58 -2.78 6.24 5.98
C TRP A 58 -3.54 5.35 5.02
N PHE A 59 -3.16 5.41 3.76
CA PHE A 59 -3.52 4.41 2.78
C PHE A 59 -2.28 4.01 2.00
N VAL A 60 -2.03 2.70 1.91
CA VAL A 60 -1.02 2.17 0.99
C VAL A 60 -1.75 1.25 0.01
N GLY A 61 -1.66 1.60 -1.28
CA GLY A 61 -2.29 0.87 -2.36
C GLY A 61 -1.30 0.56 -3.47
N TYR A 62 -1.61 -0.47 -4.25
CA TYR A 62 -0.78 -0.88 -5.38
C TYR A 62 -1.58 -1.53 -6.50
N THR A 63 -0.99 -1.49 -7.69
CA THR A 63 -1.38 -2.24 -8.89
C THR A 63 -0.25 -3.20 -9.25
N ALA A 64 -0.34 -3.88 -10.40
CA ALA A 64 0.77 -4.68 -10.91
C ALA A 64 2.05 -3.88 -11.19
N ASN A 65 1.94 -2.55 -11.39
CA ASN A 65 3.05 -1.73 -11.88
C ASN A 65 3.52 -0.66 -10.90
N LEU A 66 2.64 -0.18 -10.01
CA LEU A 66 2.91 0.97 -9.15
C LEU A 66 2.41 0.71 -7.73
N THR A 67 3.15 1.24 -6.75
CA THR A 67 2.76 1.34 -5.34
C THR A 67 2.70 2.80 -4.94
N THR A 68 1.69 3.16 -4.14
CA THR A 68 1.50 4.52 -3.65
C THR A 68 1.12 4.49 -2.17
N GLY A 69 1.78 5.32 -1.38
CA GLY A 69 1.44 5.59 0.01
C GLY A 69 0.94 7.02 0.16
N VAL A 70 -0.15 7.20 0.87
CA VAL A 70 -0.69 8.51 1.25
C VAL A 70 -0.80 8.55 2.76
N TRP A 71 -0.33 9.63 3.36
CA TRP A 71 -0.57 9.99 4.75
C TRP A 71 -1.39 11.27 4.80
N PHE A 72 -2.22 11.35 5.83
CA PHE A 72 -2.92 12.56 6.22
C PHE A 72 -2.91 12.67 7.74
N GLY A 73 -2.51 13.82 8.27
CA GLY A 73 -2.49 14.13 9.69
C GLY A 73 -2.07 15.58 9.92
N ASN A 74 -2.18 16.04 11.17
CA ASN A 74 -1.77 17.39 11.56
C ASN A 74 -0.31 17.40 12.01
N ASP A 75 0.44 18.44 11.62
CA ASP A 75 1.87 18.58 11.98
C ASP A 75 2.08 18.69 13.50
N ASP A 76 1.08 19.20 14.24
CA ASP A 76 1.12 19.32 15.70
C ASP A 76 0.69 18.04 16.44
N GLY A 77 0.32 16.99 15.69
CA GLY A 77 -0.12 15.72 16.24
C GLY A 77 -1.47 15.78 16.97
N SER A 78 -2.30 16.78 16.70
CA SER A 78 -3.70 16.80 17.14
C SER A 78 -4.57 15.78 16.39
#